data_AF-A0A6M1ZG08-F1
#
_entry.id   AF-A0A6M1ZG08-F1
#
_cell.length_a   1.000
_cell.length_b   1.000
_cell.length_c   1.000
_cell.angle_alpha   90.00
_cell.angle_beta   90.00
_cell.angle_gamma   90.00
#
_symmetry.space_group_name_H-M   'P 1'
#
loop_
_entity.id
_entity.type
_entity.pdbx_description
1 polymer ?
#
loop_
_entity_poly.entity_id
_entity_poly.type
_entity_poly.pdbx_seq_one_letter_code
_entity_poly.pdbx_strand_id
1 'polypeptide(L)'
;MAIAKTVEQLKELLMEIHHDLDKAATGNKAAAQRARKHTLMFAKVAKLYRKESVAEGRKGKKRTTAKKKVAKKKVVKKKTAVRKKVTAKRKPARKKTTARRTVKRKTAKRRR
;
A
#
# COMPACT_ATOMS: atom_id res chain seq x y z
N MET A 1 -5.22 -8.16 18.34
CA MET A 1 -6.65 -8.55 18.46
C MET A 1 -6.68 -9.96 19.03
N ALA A 2 -7.84 -10.47 19.45
CA ALA A 2 -7.97 -11.91 19.69
C ALA A 2 -7.90 -12.62 18.34
N ILE A 3 -7.18 -13.75 18.25
CA ILE A 3 -6.98 -14.47 16.99
C ILE A 3 -8.31 -14.90 16.33
N ALA A 4 -9.32 -15.21 17.15
CA ALA A 4 -10.67 -15.52 16.66
C ALA A 4 -11.27 -14.35 15.85
N LYS A 5 -11.14 -13.12 16.37
CA LYS A 5 -11.65 -11.91 15.69
C LYS A 5 -10.91 -11.64 14.39
N THR A 6 -9.60 -11.90 14.33
CA THR A 6 -8.84 -11.73 13.07
C THR A 6 -9.18 -12.80 12.04
N VAL A 7 -9.51 -14.02 12.48
CA VAL A 7 -10.04 -15.07 11.59
C VAL A 7 -11.41 -14.69 11.03
N GLU A 8 -12.32 -14.18 11.86
CA GLU A 8 -13.65 -13.71 11.41
C GLU A 8 -13.51 -12.60 10.37
N GLN A 9 -12.69 -11.58 10.65
CA GLN A 9 -12.43 -10.50 9.70
C GLN A 9 -11.82 -10.99 8.37
N LEU A 10 -10.96 -12.01 8.41
CA LEU A 10 -10.42 -12.60 7.18
C LEU A 10 -11.51 -13.32 6.38
N LYS A 11 -12.43 -14.03 7.03
CA LYS A 11 -13.56 -14.70 6.36
C LYS A 11 -14.50 -13.69 5.73
N GLU A 12 -14.87 -12.64 6.46
CA GLU A 12 -15.72 -11.56 5.94
C GLU A 12 -15.11 -10.92 4.70
N LEU A 13 -13.84 -10.53 4.76
CA LEU A 13 -13.14 -9.95 3.62
C LEU A 13 -13.07 -10.90 2.42
N LEU A 14 -12.92 -12.21 2.63
CA LEU A 14 -12.94 -13.18 1.54
C LEU A 14 -14.32 -13.26 0.86
N MET A 15 -15.41 -13.23 1.64
CA MET A 15 -16.76 -13.22 1.08
C MET A 15 -17.05 -11.92 0.31
N GLU A 16 -16.66 -10.76 0.86
CA GLU A 16 -16.80 -9.47 0.18
C GLU A 16 -16.04 -9.45 -1.15
N ILE A 17 -14.79 -9.93 -1.16
CA ILE A 17 -13.98 -10.04 -2.38
C ILE A 17 -14.68 -10.95 -3.38
N HIS A 18 -15.17 -12.12 -2.98
CA HIS A 18 -15.88 -13.03 -3.87
C HIS A 18 -17.09 -12.35 -4.52
N HIS A 19 -17.96 -11.73 -3.73
CA HIS A 19 -19.15 -11.05 -4.23
C HIS A 19 -18.83 -9.88 -5.18
N ASP A 20 -17.78 -9.12 -4.90
CA ASP A 20 -17.35 -8.05 -5.80
C ASP A 20 -16.68 -8.59 -7.07
N LEU A 21 -16.01 -9.74 -7.01
CA LEU A 21 -15.45 -10.40 -8.19
C LEU A 21 -16.54 -10.93 -9.13
N ASP A 22 -17.61 -11.52 -8.59
CA ASP A 22 -18.77 -11.96 -9.39
C ASP A 22 -19.39 -10.80 -10.16
N LYS A 23 -19.59 -9.66 -9.48
CA LYS A 23 -20.10 -8.43 -10.10
C LYS A 23 -19.08 -7.80 -11.07
N ALA A 24 -17.80 -7.89 -10.78
CA ALA A 24 -16.76 -7.40 -11.67
C ALA A 24 -16.69 -8.21 -12.96
N ALA A 25 -16.91 -9.53 -12.89
CA ALA A 25 -16.95 -10.42 -14.03
C ALA A 25 -18.06 -10.05 -15.02
N THR A 26 -19.20 -9.55 -14.53
CA THR A 26 -20.30 -9.02 -15.37
C THR A 26 -20.01 -7.61 -15.92
N GLY A 27 -18.79 -7.08 -15.77
CA GLY A 27 -18.38 -5.77 -16.30
C GLY A 27 -18.59 -4.59 -15.34
N ASN A 28 -18.96 -4.81 -14.07
CA ASN A 28 -19.13 -3.72 -13.12
C ASN A 28 -17.77 -3.14 -12.66
N LYS A 29 -17.40 -1.99 -13.23
CA LYS A 29 -16.15 -1.28 -12.92
C LYS A 29 -16.04 -0.86 -11.45
N ALA A 30 -17.15 -0.49 -10.80
CA ALA A 30 -17.13 -0.09 -9.40
C ALA A 30 -16.85 -1.27 -8.47
N ALA A 31 -17.45 -2.44 -8.77
CA ALA A 31 -17.14 -3.68 -8.06
C ALA A 31 -15.67 -4.08 -8.22
N ALA A 32 -15.11 -3.94 -9.43
CA ALA A 32 -13.68 -4.18 -9.65
C ALA A 32 -12.78 -3.28 -8.79
N GLN A 33 -13.14 -2.01 -8.59
CA GLN A 33 -12.37 -1.11 -7.72
C GLN A 33 -12.52 -1.48 -6.24
N ARG A 34 -13.72 -1.87 -5.80
CA ARG A 34 -13.92 -2.36 -4.43
C ARG A 34 -13.12 -3.65 -4.19
N ALA A 35 -13.15 -4.63 -5.09
CA ALA A 35 -12.33 -5.84 -5.00
C ALA A 35 -10.83 -5.53 -4.83
N ARG A 36 -10.30 -4.55 -5.57
CA ARG A 36 -8.91 -4.08 -5.39
C ARG A 36 -8.66 -3.50 -3.99
N LYS A 37 -9.62 -2.75 -3.44
CA LYS A 37 -9.51 -2.21 -2.07
C LYS A 37 -9.59 -3.33 -1.03
N HIS A 38 -10.57 -4.22 -1.13
CA HIS A 38 -10.76 -5.33 -0.18
C HIS A 38 -9.55 -6.28 -0.20
N THR A 39 -8.95 -6.57 -1.35
CA THR A 39 -7.70 -7.37 -1.43
C THR A 39 -6.51 -6.69 -0.72
N LEU A 40 -6.38 -5.36 -0.81
CA LEU A 40 -5.38 -4.63 -0.03
C LEU A 40 -5.65 -4.66 1.48
N MET A 41 -6.92 -4.61 1.90
CA MET A 41 -7.30 -4.74 3.31
C MET A 41 -7.05 -6.16 3.83
N PHE A 42 -7.43 -7.18 3.06
CA PHE A 42 -7.15 -8.58 3.34
C PHE A 42 -5.67 -8.83 3.55
N ALA A 43 -4.80 -8.29 2.69
CA ALA A 43 -3.35 -8.44 2.85
C ALA A 43 -2.82 -7.85 4.17
N LYS A 44 -3.41 -6.76 4.68
CA LYS A 44 -3.03 -6.17 5.96
C LYS A 44 -3.47 -7.05 7.13
N VAL A 45 -4.72 -7.50 7.13
CA VAL A 45 -5.26 -8.39 8.18
C VAL A 45 -4.54 -9.73 8.18
N ALA A 46 -4.25 -10.30 7.00
CA ALA A 46 -3.54 -11.57 6.87
C ALA A 46 -2.12 -11.52 7.47
N LYS A 47 -1.42 -10.38 7.33
CA LYS A 47 -0.12 -10.16 7.98
C LYS A 47 -0.24 -10.11 9.50
N LEU A 48 -1.32 -9.54 10.04
CA LEU A 48 -1.60 -9.54 11.48
C LEU A 48 -1.89 -10.96 11.97
N TYR A 49 -2.79 -11.67 11.30
CA TYR A 49 -3.11 -13.06 11.61
C TYR A 49 -1.87 -13.95 11.63
N ARG A 50 -0.97 -13.83 10.64
CA ARG A 50 0.29 -14.60 10.61
C ARG A 50 1.19 -14.34 11.82
N LYS A 51 1.20 -13.11 12.35
CA LYS A 51 1.97 -12.78 13.56
C LYS A 51 1.29 -13.35 14.81
N GLU A 52 -0.03 -13.18 14.90
CA GLU A 52 -0.83 -13.66 16.03
C GLU A 52 -0.82 -15.19 16.12
N SER A 53 -0.97 -15.92 15.01
CA SER A 53 -0.95 -17.39 14.97
C SER A 53 0.39 -17.99 15.41
N VAL A 54 1.50 -17.39 14.98
CA VAL A 54 2.84 -17.81 15.43
C VAL A 54 3.05 -17.51 16.92
N ALA A 55 2.53 -16.39 17.42
CA ALA A 55 2.60 -16.06 18.83
C ALA A 55 1.77 -17.05 19.67
N GLU A 56 0.55 -17.36 19.25
CA GLU A 56 -0.34 -18.35 19.87
C GLU A 56 0.35 -19.73 19.94
N GLY A 57 0.89 -20.22 18.82
CA GLY A 57 1.60 -21.50 18.76
C GLY A 57 2.89 -21.54 19.58
N ARG A 58 3.50 -20.38 19.89
CA ARG A 58 4.68 -20.28 20.76
C ARG A 58 4.33 -20.24 22.25
N LYS A 59 3.14 -19.79 22.64
CA LYS A 59 2.72 -19.79 24.06
C LYS A 59 2.68 -21.20 24.65
N GLY A 60 2.47 -22.23 23.82
CA GLY A 60 2.50 -23.64 24.24
C GLY A 60 3.89 -24.29 24.29
N LYS A 61 4.94 -23.67 23.70
CA LYS A 61 6.31 -24.21 23.73
C LYS A 61 7.17 -23.34 24.65
N LYS A 62 7.43 -23.81 25.88
CA LYS A 62 8.51 -23.28 26.72
C LYS A 62 9.81 -23.29 25.90
N ARG A 63 10.24 -22.12 25.43
CA ARG A 63 11.51 -21.99 24.72
C ARG A 63 12.61 -22.14 25.77
N THR A 64 13.30 -23.28 25.76
CA THR A 64 14.61 -23.37 26.40
C THR A 64 15.50 -22.32 25.72
N THR A 65 15.94 -21.35 26.50
CA THR A 65 16.73 -20.22 26.04
C THR A 65 18.15 -20.67 25.71
N ALA A 66 18.40 -21.12 24.48
CA ALA A 66 19.76 -21.16 23.95
C ALA A 66 20.13 -19.76 23.46
N LYS A 67 20.67 -18.91 24.35
CA LYS A 67 21.32 -17.64 23.99
C LYS A 67 22.55 -17.96 23.14
N LYS A 68 22.40 -18.00 21.81
CA LYS A 68 23.55 -18.04 20.91
C LYS A 68 24.20 -16.66 20.90
N LYS A 69 25.27 -16.50 21.69
CA LYS A 69 26.16 -15.32 21.67
C LYS A 69 26.70 -15.17 20.24
N VAL A 70 26.16 -14.22 19.48
CA VAL A 70 26.79 -13.79 18.22
C VAL A 70 27.91 -12.83 18.60
N ALA A 71 29.14 -13.30 18.46
CA ALA A 71 30.34 -12.51 18.67
C ALA A 71 30.31 -11.24 17.80
N LYS A 72 30.55 -10.10 18.43
CA LYS A 72 30.70 -8.79 17.77
C LYS A 72 31.84 -8.86 16.77
N LYS A 73 31.55 -8.94 15.47
CA LYS A 73 32.56 -8.73 14.43
C LYS A 73 32.86 -7.23 14.39
N LYS A 74 34.11 -6.88 14.71
CA LYS A 74 34.63 -5.52 14.84
C LYS A 74 34.38 -4.71 13.57
N VAL A 75 33.92 -3.48 13.78
CA VAL A 75 33.85 -2.39 12.80
C VAL A 75 35.27 -2.07 12.34
N VAL A 76 35.58 -2.28 11.05
CA VAL A 76 36.77 -1.68 10.43
C VAL A 76 36.30 -0.51 9.59
N LYS A 77 36.54 0.70 10.12
CA LYS A 77 36.46 1.97 9.40
C LYS A 77 37.40 1.89 8.18
N LYS A 78 36.90 2.13 6.97
CA LYS A 78 37.75 2.62 5.88
C LYS A 78 37.24 3.99 5.42
N LYS A 79 38.15 4.94 5.54
CA LYS A 79 37.96 6.38 5.36
C LYS A 79 37.64 6.72 3.89
N THR A 80 36.77 7.71 3.76
CA THR A 80 36.60 8.69 2.68
C THR A 80 37.65 8.73 1.56
N ALA A 81 37.18 8.69 0.30
CA ALA A 81 37.81 9.38 -0.81
C ALA A 81 36.75 10.17 -1.58
N VAL A 82 36.95 11.48 -1.58
CA VAL A 82 36.16 12.51 -2.25
C VAL A 82 36.30 12.36 -3.76
N ARG A 83 35.18 12.43 -4.51
CA ARG A 83 35.20 12.98 -5.87
C ARG A 83 34.03 13.95 -6.05
N LYS A 84 34.38 15.24 -6.03
CA LYS A 84 33.57 16.38 -6.46
C LYS A 84 33.84 16.66 -7.96
N LYS A 85 32.84 17.28 -8.60
CA LYS A 85 32.81 17.96 -9.93
C LYS A 85 32.85 17.02 -11.15
N VAL A 86 32.01 17.19 -12.18
CA VAL A 86 31.71 18.43 -12.91
C VAL A 86 30.24 18.55 -13.35
N THR A 87 29.76 19.78 -13.30
CA THR A 87 28.51 20.36 -13.80
C THR A 87 28.27 20.17 -15.30
N ALA A 88 27.04 19.81 -15.69
CA ALA A 88 26.48 20.19 -16.98
C ALA A 88 25.06 20.75 -16.79
N LYS A 89 24.97 22.08 -16.84
CA LYS A 89 23.74 22.85 -16.97
C LYS A 89 22.94 22.35 -18.19
N ARG A 90 21.66 22.00 -18.02
CA ARG A 90 20.66 22.25 -19.07
C ARG A 90 19.55 23.12 -18.48
N LYS A 91 19.42 24.30 -19.08
CA LYS A 91 18.44 25.35 -18.78
C LYS A 91 17.00 24.85 -19.02
N PRO A 92 15.99 25.45 -18.35
CA PRO A 92 14.60 25.07 -18.48
C PRO A 92 14.03 25.51 -19.85
N ALA A 93 13.44 24.59 -20.59
CA ALA A 93 12.70 24.92 -21.80
C ALA A 93 11.32 25.50 -21.43
N ARG A 94 11.30 26.82 -21.26
CA ARG A 94 10.30 27.80 -21.73
C ARG A 94 8.80 27.40 -21.71
N LYS A 95 8.04 28.13 -20.87
CA LYS A 95 6.59 28.34 -20.99
C LYS A 95 6.20 28.62 -22.46
N LYS A 96 5.24 27.86 -23.01
CA LYS A 96 4.35 28.36 -24.06
C LYS A 96 3.00 28.65 -23.43
N THR A 97 2.74 29.93 -23.26
CA THR A 97 1.42 30.53 -23.14
C THR A 97 0.66 30.31 -24.44
N THR A 98 -0.50 29.66 -24.37
CA THR A 98 -1.60 29.96 -25.29
C THR A 98 -2.85 30.15 -24.46
N ALA A 99 -3.21 31.42 -24.32
CA ALA A 99 -4.51 31.88 -23.84
C ALA A 99 -5.63 31.43 -24.81
N ARG A 100 -6.86 31.42 -24.26
CA ARG A 100 -8.21 31.22 -24.85
C ARG A 100 -8.85 29.89 -24.41
N ARG A 101 -10.10 29.84 -23.95
CA ARG A 101 -11.19 30.81 -24.02
C ARG A 101 -12.15 30.54 -22.86
N THR A 102 -12.54 31.59 -22.17
CA THR A 102 -13.74 31.62 -21.35
C THR A 102 -14.95 31.25 -22.21
N VAL A 103 -15.59 30.10 -21.94
CA VAL A 103 -16.98 29.89 -22.38
C VAL A 103 -17.86 30.27 -21.22
N LYS A 104 -18.14 31.57 -21.16
CA LYS A 104 -19.21 32.18 -20.38
C LYS A 104 -20.51 31.55 -20.87
N ARG A 105 -21.06 30.59 -20.12
CA ARG A 105 -22.37 29.99 -20.39
C ARG A 105 -23.42 31.07 -20.12
N LYS A 106 -23.74 31.88 -21.15
CA LYS A 106 -24.95 32.70 -21.19
C LYS A 106 -26.12 31.75 -21.40
N THR A 107 -26.84 31.38 -20.35
CA THR A 107 -28.24 30.99 -20.50
C THR A 107 -29.07 32.27 -20.46
N ALA A 108 -29.57 32.63 -21.64
CA ALA A 108 -30.42 33.78 -21.87
C ALA A 108 -31.77 33.62 -21.16
N LYS A 109 -32.21 34.72 -20.53
CA LYS A 109 -33.60 34.97 -20.17
C LYS A 109 -34.43 35.16 -21.45
N ARG A 110 -35.46 34.34 -21.67
CA ARG A 110 -36.72 34.70 -22.38
C ARG A 110 -37.77 33.62 -22.10
N ARG A 111 -38.77 33.97 -21.30
CA ARG A 111 -40.16 34.26 -21.72
C ARG A 111 -40.95 32.99 -22.09
N ARG A 112 -41.80 32.55 -21.17
CA ARG A 112 -43.23 32.34 -21.39
C ARG A 112 -43.95 32.63 -20.08
#